data_AF-A0A9X0C4Z0-F1
#
_entry.id   AF-A0A9X0C4Z0-F1
#
_cell.length_a   1.000
_cell.length_b   1.000
_cell.length_c   1.000
_cell.angle_alpha   90.00
_cell.angle_beta   90.00
_cell.angle_gamma   90.00
#
_symmetry.space_group_name_H-M   'P 1'
#
loop_
_entity.id
_entity.type
_entity.pdbx_description
1 polymer ?
#
loop_
_entity_poly.entity_id
_entity_poly.type
_entity_poly.pdbx_seq_one_letter_code
_entity_poly.pdbx_strand_id
1 'polypeptide(L)'
;MTVAHHNPIIPGFSPDPSICLVDGIFYLVNSSFHLYPGLPIYMSNDLISWKHIGNAINRPSQLSLSRATTFVGLLDDGTELVATGGLYAPTIRHHNGITYIICTNVIHGTTDVLGDEHSEQFIIHTTDIRLGNWSDPIVFEFPGIDPSLLFDDDGRVYVQLCKTGPEFEIYNSEIDITTGARIVEPTLIWTGWKKGYTEGPHIYKKDGWYYLLCAEGGTFQYHMLSMARSRNIWGPYESYEMNPLYTASGTAQYVQNTGHGDLFQDQNRQWWVVMLGVRMKDGRSIMGRETFLTSVDWPYDGWPTIQPVTCDGNLEGNFKVEIQDSFAAPWVYLRDAKLDRYHMQDNRITLHADPVEITSADGSSTFVGQRQRRLEGTATVTVYKPQHSTSVRAGLALYKDEHRFLTIGYDFRLQQVVFNGLNQAKSFSQTEAQKVELQDFMSFKIDYTETSLQFSFWVNDAGWSDLATLDTAILTDLDFTGPVIGIFAIGRDVAVEFGDFEVDTV
;
A
#
# COMPACT_ATOMS: atom_id res chain seq x y z
N MET A 1 -2.19 6.69 -31.73
CA MET A 1 -1.80 7.89 -30.96
C MET A 1 -1.38 7.38 -29.59
N THR A 2 -0.11 7.54 -29.24
CA THR A 2 0.42 7.20 -27.92
C THR A 2 -0.19 8.17 -26.92
N VAL A 3 -1.10 7.69 -26.08
CA VAL A 3 -1.55 8.46 -24.93
C VAL A 3 -0.35 8.51 -23.99
N ALA A 4 0.19 9.71 -23.76
CA ALA A 4 1.27 9.93 -22.82
C ALA A 4 0.67 9.83 -21.40
N HIS A 5 1.06 8.80 -20.65
CA HIS A 5 0.61 8.60 -19.28
C HIS A 5 1.70 9.06 -18.31
N HIS A 6 1.36 9.94 -17.38
CA HIS A 6 2.22 10.23 -16.24
C HIS A 6 2.20 9.03 -15.30
N ASN A 7 3.34 8.37 -15.16
CA ASN A 7 3.55 7.31 -14.21
C ASN A 7 4.45 7.79 -13.06
N PRO A 8 4.21 7.31 -11.82
CA PRO A 8 3.11 6.43 -11.41
C PRO A 8 1.75 7.14 -11.46
N ILE A 9 0.68 6.39 -11.76
CA ILE A 9 -0.70 6.91 -11.75
C ILE A 9 -1.24 7.05 -10.32
N ILE A 10 -0.76 6.22 -9.39
CA ILE A 10 -0.96 6.39 -7.95
C ILE A 10 0.42 6.34 -7.27
N PRO A 11 1.08 7.49 -7.05
CA PRO A 11 2.37 7.56 -6.36
C PRO A 11 2.29 7.19 -4.88
N GLY A 12 3.45 6.92 -4.28
CA GLY A 12 3.58 6.55 -2.88
C GLY A 12 3.10 5.13 -2.58
N PHE A 13 2.94 4.81 -1.30
CA PHE A 13 2.53 3.49 -0.82
C PHE A 13 1.15 3.08 -1.39
N SER A 14 1.15 2.42 -2.55
CA SER A 14 -0.02 2.01 -3.32
C SER A 14 0.33 0.78 -4.18
N PRO A 15 0.57 -0.37 -3.53
CA PRO A 15 0.97 -1.62 -4.19
C PRO A 15 -0.24 -2.42 -4.67
N ASP A 16 0.05 -3.51 -5.38
CA ASP A 16 -0.90 -4.58 -5.73
C ASP A 16 -2.22 -4.03 -6.34
N PRO A 17 -2.15 -3.26 -7.45
CA PRO A 17 -3.31 -2.61 -8.02
C PRO A 17 -4.25 -3.60 -8.69
N SER A 18 -5.54 -3.54 -8.33
CA SER A 18 -6.61 -4.18 -9.10
C SER A 18 -7.63 -3.14 -9.56
N ILE A 19 -8.15 -3.31 -10.77
CA ILE A 19 -8.98 -2.32 -11.45
C ILE A 19 -10.23 -2.93 -12.08
N CYS A 20 -11.34 -2.18 -12.05
CA CYS A 20 -12.55 -2.51 -12.81
C CYS A 20 -13.17 -1.26 -13.45
N LEU A 21 -13.90 -1.48 -14.55
CA LEU A 21 -14.67 -0.45 -15.25
C LEU A 21 -16.16 -0.65 -14.95
N VAL A 22 -16.80 0.34 -14.33
CA VAL A 22 -18.23 0.32 -13.97
C VAL A 22 -18.89 1.57 -14.52
N ASP A 23 -19.88 1.41 -15.40
CA ASP A 23 -20.65 2.52 -16.00
C ASP A 23 -19.78 3.65 -16.59
N GLY A 24 -18.68 3.27 -17.24
CA GLY A 24 -17.74 4.22 -17.86
C GLY A 24 -16.71 4.82 -16.90
N ILE A 25 -16.65 4.35 -15.65
CA ILE A 25 -15.75 4.88 -14.63
C ILE A 25 -14.81 3.79 -14.15
N PHE A 26 -13.51 4.11 -14.10
CA PHE A 26 -12.49 3.21 -13.59
C PHE A 26 -12.40 3.33 -12.08
N TYR A 27 -12.39 2.20 -11.40
CA TYR A 27 -12.15 2.09 -9.96
C TYR A 27 -10.94 1.19 -9.73
N LEU A 28 -10.01 1.67 -8.91
CA LEU A 28 -8.77 0.97 -8.57
C LEU A 28 -8.66 0.81 -7.06
N VAL A 29 -8.22 -0.36 -6.61
CA VAL A 29 -7.92 -0.66 -5.21
C VAL A 29 -6.47 -1.08 -5.06
N ASN A 30 -5.86 -0.74 -3.93
CA ASN A 30 -4.50 -1.15 -3.55
C ASN A 30 -4.50 -1.85 -2.18
N SER A 31 -3.47 -2.65 -1.92
CA SER A 31 -3.19 -3.19 -0.59
C SER A 31 -2.86 -2.08 0.42
N SER A 32 -3.05 -2.34 1.71
CA SER A 32 -2.84 -1.34 2.77
C SER A 32 -2.17 -1.85 4.03
N PHE A 33 -1.93 -3.16 4.13
CA PHE A 33 -1.25 -3.80 5.25
C PHE A 33 -1.87 -3.38 6.60
N HIS A 34 -1.07 -2.75 7.46
CA HIS A 34 -1.40 -2.36 8.82
C HIS A 34 -2.11 -1.00 8.94
N LEU A 35 -2.33 -0.28 7.84
CA LEU A 35 -2.99 1.02 7.86
C LEU A 35 -4.51 0.89 7.86
N TYR A 36 -5.16 1.71 8.69
CA TYR A 36 -6.60 1.89 8.77
C TYR A 36 -6.99 3.34 8.45
N PRO A 37 -8.11 3.62 7.77
CA PRO A 37 -8.94 2.69 7.03
C PRO A 37 -8.15 2.01 5.90
N GLY A 38 -8.56 0.79 5.55
CA GLY A 38 -7.81 -0.11 4.67
C GLY A 38 -8.44 -0.26 3.28
N LEU A 39 -7.63 -0.71 2.31
CA LEU A 39 -8.00 -0.86 0.91
C LEU A 39 -8.50 0.47 0.27
N PRO A 40 -7.60 1.45 0.02
CA PRO A 40 -7.97 2.72 -0.59
C PRO A 40 -8.52 2.51 -2.00
N ILE A 41 -9.59 3.25 -2.32
CA ILE A 41 -10.30 3.20 -3.59
C ILE A 41 -10.09 4.50 -4.34
N TYR A 42 -9.54 4.40 -5.54
CA TYR A 42 -9.35 5.51 -6.46
C TYR A 42 -10.34 5.41 -7.61
N MET A 43 -10.78 6.57 -8.08
CA MET A 43 -11.72 6.71 -9.19
C MET A 43 -11.09 7.55 -10.30
N SER A 44 -11.25 7.14 -11.55
CA SER A 44 -10.84 7.91 -12.72
C SER A 44 -11.86 7.80 -13.86
N ASN A 45 -11.96 8.87 -14.66
CA ASN A 45 -12.76 8.86 -15.90
C ASN A 45 -11.88 8.67 -17.15
N ASP A 46 -10.56 8.86 -17.03
CA ASP A 46 -9.64 9.00 -18.17
C ASP A 46 -8.34 8.19 -18.02
N LEU A 47 -8.18 7.42 -16.93
CA LEU A 47 -6.97 6.69 -16.54
C LEU A 47 -5.74 7.57 -16.24
N ILE A 48 -5.90 8.90 -16.27
CA ILE A 48 -4.84 9.88 -16.08
C ILE A 48 -5.03 10.57 -14.72
N SER A 49 -6.22 11.13 -14.49
CA SER A 49 -6.57 11.85 -13.28
C SER A 49 -7.28 10.92 -12.32
N TRP A 50 -6.73 10.78 -11.12
CA TRP A 50 -7.25 9.86 -10.10
C TRP A 50 -7.69 10.61 -8.85
N LYS A 51 -8.85 10.22 -8.32
CA LYS A 51 -9.40 10.77 -7.07
C LYS A 51 -9.48 9.68 -6.03
N HIS A 52 -8.91 9.87 -4.85
CA HIS A 52 -9.12 8.96 -3.72
C HIS A 52 -10.50 9.25 -3.11
N ILE A 53 -11.42 8.31 -3.29
CA ILE A 53 -12.84 8.50 -2.92
C ILE A 53 -13.22 7.89 -1.57
N GLY A 54 -12.36 7.04 -1.00
CA GLY A 54 -12.60 6.37 0.26
C GLY A 54 -11.83 5.06 0.36
N ASN A 55 -12.18 4.23 1.33
CA ASN A 55 -11.52 2.97 1.64
C ASN A 55 -12.58 1.87 1.78
N ALA A 56 -12.24 0.62 1.49
CA ALA A 56 -13.21 -0.48 1.55
C ALA A 56 -13.37 -1.08 2.96
N ILE A 57 -12.29 -1.11 3.75
CA ILE A 57 -12.31 -1.40 5.18
C ILE A 57 -12.32 -0.07 5.92
N ASN A 58 -13.52 0.48 6.12
CA ASN A 58 -13.76 1.83 6.62
C ASN A 58 -14.57 1.89 7.92
N ARG A 59 -14.88 0.74 8.53
CA ARG A 59 -15.52 0.65 9.85
C ARG A 59 -14.72 -0.27 10.76
N PRO A 60 -14.48 0.11 12.03
CA PRO A 60 -13.76 -0.76 12.97
C PRO A 60 -14.45 -2.11 13.20
N SER A 61 -15.75 -2.20 12.93
CA SER A 61 -16.52 -3.45 13.07
C SER A 61 -16.31 -4.46 11.95
N GLN A 62 -15.69 -4.08 10.82
CA GLN A 62 -15.53 -5.00 9.68
C GLN A 62 -14.50 -6.08 9.97
N LEU A 63 -13.30 -5.70 10.42
CA LEU A 63 -12.24 -6.63 10.80
C LEU A 63 -11.22 -5.93 11.72
N SER A 64 -10.39 -6.72 12.39
CA SER A 64 -9.29 -6.23 13.25
C SER A 64 -7.95 -6.32 12.52
N LEU A 65 -7.15 -5.27 12.65
CA LEU A 65 -5.75 -5.15 12.25
C LEU A 65 -4.80 -5.15 13.45
N SER A 66 -5.28 -5.46 14.66
CA SER A 66 -4.46 -5.50 15.89
C SER A 66 -3.23 -6.40 15.80
N ARG A 67 -3.23 -7.37 14.88
CA ARG A 67 -2.14 -8.32 14.62
C ARG A 67 -1.52 -8.17 13.22
N ALA A 68 -1.75 -7.03 12.57
CA ALA A 68 -0.98 -6.60 11.40
C ALA A 68 0.37 -6.04 11.85
N THR A 69 1.18 -6.86 12.52
CA THR A 69 2.52 -6.49 12.98
C THR A 69 3.53 -6.64 11.85
N THR A 70 4.76 -6.19 12.06
CA THR A 70 5.86 -6.33 11.11
C THR A 70 6.86 -7.36 11.59
N PHE A 71 7.11 -8.36 10.76
CA PHE A 71 8.18 -9.32 10.97
C PHE A 71 9.46 -8.83 10.30
N VAL A 72 10.58 -8.94 11.01
CA VAL A 72 11.92 -8.68 10.48
C VAL A 72 12.73 -9.97 10.59
N GLY A 73 13.13 -10.55 9.46
CA GLY A 73 13.89 -11.80 9.47
C GLY A 73 14.69 -12.03 8.20
N LEU A 74 15.52 -13.07 8.24
CA LEU A 74 16.51 -13.34 7.20
C LEU A 74 15.92 -14.21 6.08
N LEU A 75 16.19 -13.82 4.84
CA LEU A 75 16.13 -14.70 3.68
C LEU A 75 17.30 -15.70 3.70
N ASP A 76 17.23 -16.73 2.86
CA ASP A 76 18.26 -17.78 2.75
C ASP A 76 19.67 -17.24 2.46
N ASP A 77 19.77 -16.10 1.78
CA ASP A 77 21.03 -15.44 1.45
C ASP A 77 21.55 -14.50 2.55
N GLY A 78 20.84 -14.40 3.68
CA GLY A 78 21.15 -13.54 4.81
C GLY A 78 20.68 -12.09 4.65
N THR A 79 19.92 -11.75 3.61
CA THR A 79 19.30 -10.43 3.48
C THR A 79 18.09 -10.32 4.41
N GLU A 80 17.92 -9.17 5.07
CA GLU A 80 16.74 -8.92 5.90
C GLU A 80 15.51 -8.59 5.04
N LEU A 81 14.43 -9.34 5.26
CA LEU A 81 13.08 -9.11 4.77
C LEU A 81 12.27 -8.44 5.89
N VAL A 82 11.55 -7.39 5.53
CA VAL A 82 10.60 -6.70 6.40
C VAL A 82 9.18 -6.93 5.89
N ALA A 83 8.49 -7.90 6.49
CA ALA A 83 7.18 -8.35 6.07
C ALA A 83 6.10 -7.85 7.03
N THR A 84 5.31 -6.85 6.60
CA THR A 84 4.19 -6.35 7.40
C THR A 84 2.92 -7.14 7.12
N GLY A 85 2.16 -7.47 8.17
CA GLY A 85 0.86 -8.14 8.11
C GLY A 85 -0.29 -7.19 7.72
N GLY A 86 -1.52 -7.69 7.80
CA GLY A 86 -2.75 -6.97 7.51
C GLY A 86 -3.27 -7.21 6.09
N LEU A 87 -3.76 -6.17 5.44
CA LEU A 87 -4.47 -6.29 4.16
C LEU A 87 -3.52 -6.34 2.96
N TYR A 88 -3.35 -7.55 2.41
CA TYR A 88 -2.48 -7.87 1.26
C TYR A 88 -3.19 -7.55 -0.06
N ALA A 89 -2.74 -8.15 -1.19
CA ALA A 89 -3.25 -7.87 -2.53
C ALA A 89 -4.78 -8.07 -2.64
N PRO A 90 -5.53 -7.00 -2.98
CA PRO A 90 -6.96 -7.08 -3.24
C PRO A 90 -7.26 -7.28 -4.73
N THR A 91 -8.36 -7.96 -5.05
CA THR A 91 -8.94 -7.96 -6.39
C THR A 91 -10.32 -7.30 -6.38
N ILE A 92 -10.56 -6.31 -7.25
CA ILE A 92 -11.88 -5.68 -7.45
C ILE A 92 -12.53 -6.15 -8.75
N ARG A 93 -13.78 -6.60 -8.67
CA ARG A 93 -14.58 -7.03 -9.84
C ARG A 93 -16.01 -6.52 -9.72
N HIS A 94 -16.63 -6.23 -10.86
CA HIS A 94 -18.04 -5.84 -10.90
C HIS A 94 -18.83 -6.86 -11.71
N HIS A 95 -19.97 -7.30 -11.17
CA HIS A 95 -20.84 -8.26 -11.82
C HIS A 95 -22.29 -8.02 -11.43
N ASN A 96 -23.17 -7.91 -12.43
CA ASN A 96 -24.62 -7.74 -12.27
C ASN A 96 -25.04 -6.65 -11.26
N GLY A 97 -24.41 -5.47 -11.33
CA GLY A 97 -24.75 -4.33 -10.47
C GLY A 97 -24.17 -4.38 -9.05
N ILE A 98 -23.32 -5.37 -8.76
CA ILE A 98 -22.62 -5.49 -7.47
C ILE A 98 -21.12 -5.47 -7.73
N THR A 99 -20.40 -4.65 -6.97
CA THR A 99 -18.95 -4.63 -6.93
C THR A 99 -18.47 -5.46 -5.74
N TYR A 100 -17.52 -6.34 -5.99
CA TYR A 100 -16.88 -7.20 -5.01
C TYR A 100 -15.41 -6.83 -4.88
N ILE A 101 -14.90 -6.86 -3.65
CA ILE A 101 -13.47 -6.91 -3.36
C ILE A 101 -13.21 -8.21 -2.62
N ILE A 102 -12.23 -8.97 -3.10
CA ILE A 102 -11.69 -10.13 -2.42
C ILE A 102 -10.25 -9.83 -2.01
N CYS A 103 -9.83 -10.22 -0.80
CA CYS A 103 -8.52 -9.85 -0.25
C CYS A 103 -8.11 -10.86 0.82
N THR A 104 -6.82 -10.88 1.14
CA THR A 104 -6.27 -11.59 2.30
C THR A 104 -6.01 -10.62 3.46
N ASN A 105 -6.40 -11.00 4.67
CA ASN A 105 -5.89 -10.44 5.91
C ASN A 105 -4.82 -11.40 6.48
N VAL A 106 -3.55 -10.98 6.45
CA VAL A 106 -2.44 -11.74 7.03
C VAL A 106 -2.28 -11.37 8.49
N ILE A 107 -2.50 -12.34 9.37
CA ILE A 107 -2.57 -12.13 10.81
C ILE A 107 -1.37 -12.84 11.44
N HIS A 108 -0.42 -12.06 11.95
CA HIS A 108 0.80 -12.63 12.54
C HIS A 108 0.54 -13.26 13.89
N GLY A 109 1.34 -14.29 14.19
CA GLY A 109 1.45 -15.05 15.42
C GLY A 109 1.62 -14.25 16.71
N THR A 110 1.52 -14.94 17.84
CA THR A 110 1.94 -14.36 19.13
C THR A 110 3.39 -14.73 19.45
N THR A 111 3.97 -15.61 18.64
CA THR A 111 5.38 -15.95 18.70
C THR A 111 6.12 -15.13 17.63
N ASP A 112 7.28 -14.58 17.96
CA ASP A 112 8.15 -13.87 17.00
C ASP A 112 8.87 -14.85 16.05
N VAL A 113 8.15 -15.88 15.58
CA VAL A 113 8.66 -16.98 14.77
C VAL A 113 8.05 -16.89 13.37
N LEU A 114 8.91 -16.93 12.36
CA LEU A 114 8.50 -17.04 10.95
C LEU A 114 7.58 -18.25 10.75
N GLY A 115 6.41 -18.06 10.14
CA GLY A 115 5.45 -19.13 9.88
C GLY A 115 4.38 -19.31 10.96
N ASP A 116 4.36 -18.48 12.01
CA ASP A 116 3.23 -18.39 12.96
C ASP A 116 2.13 -17.42 12.45
N GLU A 117 2.15 -17.04 11.17
CA GLU A 117 1.06 -16.32 10.52
C GLU A 117 -0.10 -17.22 10.06
N HIS A 118 -1.31 -16.66 10.07
CA HIS A 118 -2.46 -17.23 9.39
C HIS A 118 -3.03 -16.22 8.41
N SER A 119 -3.54 -16.73 7.28
CA SER A 119 -4.16 -15.92 6.24
C SER A 119 -5.66 -16.17 6.23
N GLU A 120 -6.43 -15.11 6.45
CA GLU A 120 -7.89 -15.12 6.32
C GLU A 120 -8.26 -14.49 4.98
N GLN A 121 -8.93 -15.25 4.11
CA GLN A 121 -9.48 -14.70 2.88
C GLN A 121 -10.85 -14.13 3.17
N PHE A 122 -11.18 -13.02 2.54
CA PHE A 122 -12.51 -12.46 2.70
C PHE A 122 -13.02 -11.79 1.43
N ILE A 123 -14.34 -11.74 1.32
CA ILE A 123 -15.06 -11.01 0.28
C ILE A 123 -15.90 -9.93 0.95
N ILE A 124 -15.84 -8.70 0.44
CA ILE A 124 -16.78 -7.62 0.74
C ILE A 124 -17.45 -7.16 -0.55
N HIS A 125 -18.63 -6.57 -0.44
CA HIS A 125 -19.35 -6.11 -1.62
C HIS A 125 -20.12 -4.81 -1.36
N THR A 126 -20.44 -4.12 -2.45
CA THR A 126 -21.30 -2.93 -2.44
C THR A 126 -22.08 -2.79 -3.75
N THR A 127 -23.20 -2.08 -3.71
CA THR A 127 -23.96 -1.69 -4.91
C THR A 127 -23.60 -0.28 -5.39
N ASP A 128 -22.88 0.50 -4.58
CA ASP A 128 -22.41 1.84 -4.94
C ASP A 128 -21.05 2.12 -4.29
N ILE A 129 -20.00 2.04 -5.11
CA ILE A 129 -18.61 2.28 -4.70
C ILE A 129 -18.44 3.70 -4.14
N ARG A 130 -19.18 4.70 -4.66
CA ARG A 130 -19.04 6.11 -4.30
C ARG A 130 -19.62 6.43 -2.94
N LEU A 131 -20.63 5.67 -2.49
CA LEU A 131 -21.17 5.80 -1.13
C LEU A 131 -20.26 5.14 -0.09
N GLY A 132 -19.34 4.25 -0.49
CA GLY A 132 -18.41 3.58 0.42
C GLY A 132 -19.09 2.61 1.40
N ASN A 133 -20.34 2.21 1.14
CA ASN A 133 -21.09 1.28 1.97
C ASN A 133 -20.73 -0.17 1.60
N TRP A 134 -19.57 -0.60 2.04
CA TRP A 134 -19.10 -1.98 1.88
C TRP A 134 -19.73 -2.89 2.95
N SER A 135 -20.07 -4.12 2.59
CA SER A 135 -20.56 -5.14 3.52
C SER A 135 -19.56 -5.43 4.64
N ASP A 136 -20.01 -6.17 5.65
CA ASP A 136 -19.06 -6.87 6.53
C ASP A 136 -18.42 -8.05 5.77
N PRO A 137 -17.22 -8.51 6.16
CA PRO A 137 -16.49 -9.52 5.42
C PRO A 137 -17.15 -10.91 5.48
N ILE A 138 -17.23 -11.56 4.32
CA ILE A 138 -17.54 -12.98 4.19
C ILE A 138 -16.20 -13.72 4.21
N VAL A 139 -15.85 -14.29 5.37
CA VAL A 139 -14.55 -14.93 5.61
C VAL A 139 -14.57 -16.39 5.20
N PHE A 140 -13.49 -16.85 4.56
CA PHE A 140 -13.24 -18.26 4.28
C PHE A 140 -11.75 -18.57 4.42
N GLU A 141 -11.42 -19.80 4.82
CA GLU A 141 -10.04 -20.21 5.03
C GLU A 141 -9.40 -20.66 3.72
N PHE A 142 -8.14 -20.31 3.49
CA PHE A 142 -7.26 -20.93 2.51
C PHE A 142 -5.79 -20.66 2.91
N PRO A 143 -4.89 -21.66 2.89
CA PRO A 143 -3.50 -21.49 3.29
C PRO A 143 -2.68 -20.79 2.19
N GLY A 144 -2.85 -19.47 2.06
CA GLY A 144 -2.27 -18.72 0.96
C GLY A 144 -2.66 -17.24 0.92
N ILE A 145 -2.36 -16.57 -0.18
CA ILE A 145 -2.57 -15.15 -0.41
C ILE A 145 -3.13 -14.89 -1.82
N ASP A 146 -3.32 -13.60 -2.14
CA ASP A 146 -3.63 -13.07 -3.46
C ASP A 146 -4.88 -13.68 -4.13
N PRO A 147 -6.05 -13.62 -3.47
CA PRO A 147 -7.28 -14.13 -4.06
C PRO A 147 -7.74 -13.25 -5.23
N SER A 148 -8.26 -13.88 -6.26
CA SER A 148 -8.90 -13.22 -7.41
C SER A 148 -10.21 -13.89 -7.79
N LEU A 149 -11.16 -13.10 -8.28
CA LEU A 149 -12.46 -13.55 -8.73
C LEU A 149 -12.57 -13.60 -10.26
N LEU A 150 -13.16 -14.66 -10.77
CA LEU A 150 -13.70 -14.75 -12.12
C LEU A 150 -15.21 -15.05 -12.05
N PHE A 151 -16.01 -14.16 -12.63
CA PHE A 151 -17.42 -14.41 -12.93
C PHE A 151 -17.51 -14.95 -14.35
N ASP A 152 -17.83 -16.24 -14.51
CA ASP A 152 -17.82 -16.90 -15.81
C ASP A 152 -19.17 -16.79 -16.54
N ASP A 153 -19.16 -16.94 -17.86
CA ASP A 153 -20.34 -16.82 -18.73
C ASP A 153 -21.38 -17.92 -18.48
N ASP A 154 -21.00 -19.01 -17.81
CA ASP A 154 -21.90 -20.10 -17.42
C ASP A 154 -22.64 -19.83 -16.09
N GLY A 155 -22.40 -18.67 -15.49
CA GLY A 155 -23.02 -18.22 -14.24
C GLY A 155 -22.31 -18.70 -12.98
N ARG A 156 -21.19 -19.42 -13.09
CA ARG A 156 -20.38 -19.85 -11.95
C ARG A 156 -19.40 -18.77 -11.53
N VAL A 157 -18.98 -18.83 -10.28
CA VAL A 157 -17.98 -17.95 -9.69
C VAL A 157 -16.79 -18.76 -9.24
N TYR A 158 -15.62 -18.37 -9.73
CA TYR A 158 -14.37 -19.03 -9.42
C TYR A 158 -13.45 -18.10 -8.65
N VAL A 159 -12.72 -18.67 -7.69
CA VAL A 159 -11.65 -17.99 -6.96
C VAL A 159 -10.32 -18.66 -7.31
N GLN A 160 -9.34 -17.84 -7.70
CA GLN A 160 -7.94 -18.24 -7.84
C GLN A 160 -7.16 -17.75 -6.63
N LEU A 161 -6.27 -18.58 -6.10
CA LEU A 161 -5.46 -18.28 -4.91
C LEU A 161 -4.03 -18.78 -5.09
N CYS A 162 -3.07 -18.06 -4.51
CA CYS A 162 -1.71 -18.53 -4.35
C CYS A 162 -1.56 -19.26 -3.02
N LYS A 163 -1.31 -20.57 -3.03
CA LYS A 163 -0.91 -21.30 -1.83
C LYS A 163 0.55 -20.98 -1.52
N THR A 164 0.82 -20.53 -0.30
CA THR A 164 2.17 -20.17 0.17
C THR A 164 2.81 -21.35 0.90
N GLY A 165 4.14 -21.42 0.87
CA GLY A 165 4.91 -22.51 1.46
C GLY A 165 6.28 -22.67 0.80
N PRO A 166 6.92 -23.85 0.91
CA PRO A 166 8.18 -24.14 0.22
C PRO A 166 8.08 -23.98 -1.30
N GLU A 167 6.89 -24.21 -1.85
CA GLU A 167 6.54 -23.93 -3.23
C GLU A 167 5.32 -23.00 -3.25
N PHE A 168 5.31 -22.07 -4.21
CA PHE A 168 4.19 -21.16 -4.45
C PHE A 168 3.39 -21.68 -5.64
N GLU A 169 2.12 -22.00 -5.40
CA GLU A 169 1.29 -22.78 -6.30
C GLU A 169 -0.07 -22.11 -6.51
N ILE A 170 -0.57 -22.10 -7.74
CA ILE A 170 -1.87 -21.48 -8.06
C ILE A 170 -2.98 -22.52 -8.05
N TYR A 171 -3.95 -22.29 -7.17
CA TYR A 171 -5.14 -23.10 -7.02
C TYR A 171 -6.37 -22.36 -7.57
N ASN A 172 -7.35 -23.12 -8.04
CA ASN A 172 -8.67 -22.61 -8.40
C ASN A 172 -9.75 -23.35 -7.59
N SER A 173 -10.85 -22.69 -7.28
CA SER A 173 -12.02 -23.26 -6.59
C SER A 173 -13.29 -22.62 -7.13
N GLU A 174 -14.39 -23.36 -7.18
CA GLU A 174 -15.73 -22.81 -7.42
C GLU A 174 -16.35 -22.47 -6.06
N ILE A 175 -16.96 -21.29 -5.94
CA ILE A 175 -17.56 -20.82 -4.68
C ILE A 175 -18.99 -20.32 -4.87
N ASP A 176 -19.76 -20.31 -3.78
CA ASP A 176 -20.94 -19.48 -3.64
C ASP A 176 -20.50 -18.07 -3.20
N ILE A 177 -20.63 -17.08 -4.08
CA ILE A 177 -20.21 -15.70 -3.83
C ILE A 177 -20.95 -15.03 -2.67
N THR A 178 -22.15 -15.50 -2.31
CA THR A 178 -22.98 -14.90 -1.24
C THR A 178 -22.61 -15.39 0.14
N THR A 179 -21.98 -16.57 0.24
CA THR A 179 -21.62 -17.20 1.51
C THR A 179 -20.12 -17.45 1.66
N GLY A 180 -19.35 -17.35 0.57
CA GLY A 180 -17.94 -17.75 0.52
C GLY A 180 -17.73 -19.26 0.56
N ALA A 181 -18.80 -20.05 0.58
CA ALA A 181 -18.72 -21.51 0.69
C ALA A 181 -18.11 -22.12 -0.58
N ARG A 182 -17.15 -23.03 -0.39
CA ARG A 182 -16.56 -23.81 -1.48
C ARG A 182 -17.59 -24.79 -2.03
N ILE A 183 -17.84 -24.71 -3.33
CA ILE A 183 -18.63 -25.69 -4.08
C ILE A 183 -17.71 -26.82 -4.57
N VAL A 184 -16.49 -26.47 -4.98
CA VAL A 184 -15.44 -27.41 -5.39
C VAL A 184 -14.18 -27.16 -4.59
N GLU A 185 -13.55 -28.21 -4.06
CA GLU A 185 -12.29 -28.07 -3.32
C GLU A 185 -11.17 -27.48 -4.18
N PRO A 186 -10.28 -26.66 -3.59
CA PRO A 186 -9.19 -26.04 -4.33
C PRO A 186 -8.35 -27.07 -5.09
N THR A 187 -8.21 -26.86 -6.39
CA THR A 187 -7.43 -27.72 -7.29
C THR A 187 -6.24 -26.95 -7.82
N LEU A 188 -5.05 -27.54 -7.74
CA LEU A 188 -3.82 -27.00 -8.33
C LEU A 188 -4.00 -26.90 -9.85
N ILE A 189 -3.85 -25.70 -10.41
CA ILE A 189 -3.98 -25.47 -11.85
C ILE A 189 -2.67 -25.04 -12.52
N TRP A 190 -1.73 -24.44 -11.79
CA TRP A 190 -0.45 -24.01 -12.34
C TRP A 190 0.61 -23.81 -11.25
N THR A 191 1.88 -24.10 -11.56
CA THR A 191 3.02 -23.94 -10.64
C THR A 191 3.94 -22.77 -11.01
N GLY A 192 3.56 -22.00 -12.03
CA GLY A 192 4.37 -20.92 -12.59
C GLY A 192 5.30 -21.37 -13.71
N TRP A 193 5.77 -20.41 -14.50
CA TRP A 193 6.75 -20.65 -15.56
C TRP A 193 8.17 -20.68 -14.99
N LYS A 194 8.49 -19.72 -14.11
CA LYS A 194 9.76 -19.64 -13.39
C LYS A 194 9.78 -20.56 -12.18
N LYS A 195 8.61 -20.83 -11.58
CA LYS A 195 8.43 -21.63 -10.35
C LYS A 195 9.14 -21.03 -9.14
N GLY A 196 9.15 -19.70 -9.05
CA GLY A 196 9.74 -18.98 -7.93
C GLY A 196 8.78 -17.88 -7.51
N TYR A 197 8.15 -18.04 -6.35
CA TYR A 197 7.17 -17.09 -5.81
C TYR A 197 6.03 -16.78 -6.80
N THR A 198 5.39 -17.81 -7.35
CA THR A 198 4.25 -17.67 -8.27
C THR A 198 3.02 -17.20 -7.50
N GLU A 199 2.62 -15.95 -7.69
CA GLU A 199 1.57 -15.27 -6.90
C GLU A 199 0.69 -14.35 -7.77
N GLY A 200 -0.20 -13.55 -7.17
CA GLY A 200 -1.07 -12.61 -7.90
C GLY A 200 -1.86 -13.19 -9.09
N PRO A 201 -2.58 -14.33 -8.95
CA PRO A 201 -3.27 -14.94 -10.08
C PRO A 201 -4.51 -14.16 -10.51
N HIS A 202 -4.63 -13.86 -11.81
CA HIS A 202 -5.86 -13.38 -12.42
C HIS A 202 -6.21 -14.20 -13.66
N ILE A 203 -7.44 -14.71 -13.74
CA ILE A 203 -7.95 -15.39 -14.93
C ILE A 203 -8.80 -14.44 -15.79
N TYR A 204 -8.54 -14.45 -17.09
CA TYR A 204 -9.33 -13.77 -18.11
C TYR A 204 -9.88 -14.78 -19.11
N LYS A 205 -11.15 -14.68 -19.46
CA LYS A 205 -11.74 -15.49 -20.53
C LYS A 205 -11.76 -14.70 -21.83
N LYS A 206 -11.04 -15.18 -22.84
CA LYS A 206 -10.91 -14.52 -24.15
C LYS A 206 -10.70 -15.53 -25.27
N ASP A 207 -11.42 -15.37 -26.38
CA ASP A 207 -11.30 -16.20 -27.59
C ASP A 207 -11.38 -17.73 -27.31
N GLY A 208 -12.21 -18.10 -26.33
CA GLY A 208 -12.41 -19.47 -25.86
C GLY A 208 -11.26 -20.03 -25.01
N TRP A 209 -10.35 -19.20 -24.54
CA TRP A 209 -9.30 -19.55 -23.58
C TRP A 209 -9.58 -18.93 -22.22
N TYR A 210 -9.12 -19.61 -21.18
CA TYR A 210 -8.83 -19.03 -19.87
C TYR A 210 -7.33 -18.70 -19.84
N TYR A 211 -6.99 -17.42 -19.81
CA TYR A 211 -5.62 -16.94 -19.63
C TYR A 211 -5.38 -16.67 -18.15
N LEU A 212 -4.34 -17.27 -17.58
CA LEU A 212 -3.91 -17.08 -16.20
C LEU A 212 -2.65 -16.21 -16.19
N LEU A 213 -2.79 -14.97 -15.76
CA LEU A 213 -1.69 -14.06 -15.47
C LEU A 213 -1.28 -14.24 -14.01
N CYS A 214 0.02 -14.32 -13.73
CA CYS A 214 0.57 -14.29 -12.37
C CYS A 214 1.80 -13.39 -12.30
N ALA A 215 2.12 -12.96 -11.09
CA ALA A 215 3.44 -12.49 -10.73
C ALA A 215 4.39 -13.67 -10.44
N GLU A 216 5.67 -13.51 -10.75
CA GLU A 216 6.74 -14.44 -10.35
C GLU A 216 8.01 -13.65 -9.96
N GLY A 217 8.97 -14.33 -9.32
CA GLY A 217 10.27 -13.77 -8.94
C GLY A 217 10.28 -13.03 -7.60
N GLY A 218 9.16 -13.01 -6.88
CA GLY A 218 8.92 -12.22 -5.68
C GLY A 218 8.71 -10.74 -6.02
N THR A 219 8.50 -9.90 -5.02
CA THR A 219 8.13 -8.48 -5.23
C THR A 219 9.33 -7.50 -5.35
N PHE A 220 10.54 -8.03 -5.55
CA PHE A 220 11.80 -7.25 -5.54
C PHE A 220 12.50 -7.25 -6.91
N GLN A 221 13.85 -7.28 -6.92
CA GLN A 221 14.67 -7.09 -8.12
C GLN A 221 14.36 -8.03 -9.29
N TYR A 222 13.76 -9.20 -9.02
CA TYR A 222 13.44 -10.22 -10.03
C TYR A 222 11.96 -10.25 -10.40
N HIS A 223 11.15 -9.32 -9.92
CA HIS A 223 9.70 -9.31 -10.15
C HIS A 223 9.37 -9.29 -11.65
N MET A 224 8.35 -10.06 -12.02
CA MET A 224 7.89 -10.19 -13.40
C MET A 224 6.42 -10.57 -13.48
N LEU A 225 5.83 -10.37 -14.66
CA LEU A 225 4.56 -10.98 -15.05
C LEU A 225 4.82 -12.20 -15.94
N SER A 226 4.16 -13.30 -15.65
CA SER A 226 4.14 -14.51 -16.47
C SER A 226 2.71 -14.91 -16.78
N MET A 227 2.51 -15.59 -17.90
CA MET A 227 1.17 -16.03 -18.30
C MET A 227 1.15 -17.46 -18.82
N ALA A 228 0.03 -18.13 -18.56
CA ALA A 228 -0.35 -19.40 -19.14
C ALA A 228 -1.79 -19.35 -19.65
N ARG A 229 -2.23 -20.35 -20.42
CA ARG A 229 -3.66 -20.45 -20.82
C ARG A 229 -4.15 -21.89 -20.88
N SER A 230 -5.46 -22.08 -20.83
CA SER A 230 -6.10 -23.37 -21.06
C SER A 230 -7.47 -23.21 -21.71
N ARG A 231 -7.96 -24.24 -22.41
CA ARG A 231 -9.36 -24.30 -22.87
C ARG A 231 -10.32 -24.75 -21.76
N ASN A 232 -9.78 -25.17 -20.62
CA ASN A 232 -10.53 -25.62 -19.45
C ASN A 232 -10.04 -24.83 -18.23
N ILE A 233 -10.94 -24.24 -17.45
CA ILE A 233 -10.57 -23.44 -16.27
C ILE A 233 -9.75 -24.25 -15.25
N TRP A 234 -9.93 -25.57 -15.23
CA TRP A 234 -9.18 -26.52 -14.39
C TRP A 234 -7.88 -27.02 -15.01
N GLY A 235 -7.49 -26.50 -16.18
CA GLY A 235 -6.27 -26.86 -16.87
C GLY A 235 -6.35 -28.16 -17.70
N PRO A 236 -5.18 -28.69 -18.11
CA PRO A 236 -3.84 -28.16 -17.79
C PRO A 236 -3.61 -26.80 -18.46
N TYR A 237 -2.85 -25.93 -17.79
CA TYR A 237 -2.43 -24.64 -18.33
C TYR A 237 -1.09 -24.78 -19.09
N GLU A 238 -1.05 -24.31 -20.33
CA GLU A 238 0.18 -24.18 -21.13
C GLU A 238 0.81 -22.81 -20.86
N SER A 239 2.06 -22.79 -20.40
CA SER A 239 2.81 -21.53 -20.21
C SER A 239 3.12 -20.88 -21.56
N TYR A 240 3.07 -19.55 -21.63
CA TYR A 240 3.56 -18.81 -22.77
C TYR A 240 5.05 -19.09 -22.98
N GLU A 241 5.43 -19.56 -24.17
CA GLU A 241 6.80 -19.98 -24.48
C GLU A 241 7.82 -18.85 -24.40
N MET A 242 7.38 -17.59 -24.56
CA MET A 242 8.23 -16.39 -24.48
C MET A 242 8.11 -15.65 -23.15
N ASN A 243 7.62 -16.30 -22.08
CA ASN A 243 7.65 -15.71 -20.75
C ASN A 243 9.09 -15.27 -20.34
N PRO A 244 9.24 -14.27 -19.47
CA PRO A 244 8.15 -13.49 -18.84
C PRO A 244 7.45 -12.56 -19.83
N LEU A 245 6.16 -12.33 -19.59
CA LEU A 245 5.36 -11.36 -20.34
C LEU A 245 5.90 -9.93 -20.18
N TYR A 246 6.39 -9.60 -18.98
CA TYR A 246 7.03 -8.31 -18.69
C TYR A 246 7.95 -8.40 -17.47
N THR A 247 9.10 -7.72 -17.51
CA THR A 247 9.96 -7.49 -16.34
C THR A 247 10.87 -6.29 -16.58
N ALA A 248 11.15 -5.52 -15.52
CA ALA A 248 12.21 -4.51 -15.52
C ALA A 248 13.57 -5.07 -15.05
N SER A 249 13.61 -6.30 -14.52
CA SER A 249 14.82 -6.93 -13.99
C SER A 249 15.94 -6.97 -15.05
N GLY A 250 17.14 -6.52 -14.66
CA GLY A 250 18.30 -6.49 -15.55
C GLY A 250 18.29 -5.38 -16.60
N THR A 251 17.33 -4.44 -16.53
CA THR A 251 17.28 -3.26 -17.39
C THR A 251 17.80 -2.01 -16.66
N ALA A 252 18.08 -0.94 -17.41
CA ALA A 252 18.45 0.37 -16.87
C ALA A 252 17.23 1.29 -16.64
N GLN A 253 16.01 0.75 -16.60
CA GLN A 253 14.80 1.54 -16.38
C GLN A 253 14.82 2.19 -14.99
N TYR A 254 14.25 3.39 -14.89
CA TYR A 254 14.07 4.06 -13.60
C TYR A 254 13.01 3.38 -12.72
N VAL A 255 11.96 2.83 -13.36
CA VAL A 255 10.96 2.00 -12.69
C VAL A 255 11.44 0.55 -12.67
N GLN A 256 11.60 0.00 -11.49
CA GLN A 256 12.09 -1.36 -11.24
C GLN A 256 11.04 -2.18 -10.49
N ASN A 257 11.33 -3.45 -10.23
CA ASN A 257 10.48 -4.38 -9.48
C ASN A 257 9.04 -4.45 -10.01
N THR A 258 8.86 -4.35 -11.33
CA THR A 258 7.55 -4.32 -11.98
C THR A 258 6.94 -5.71 -12.08
N GLY A 259 5.67 -5.83 -11.67
CA GLY A 259 4.93 -7.08 -11.65
C GLY A 259 3.57 -6.91 -10.97
N HIS A 260 2.93 -8.02 -10.59
CA HIS A 260 1.62 -8.05 -9.92
C HIS A 260 0.60 -7.09 -10.58
N GLY A 261 0.15 -7.47 -11.78
CA GLY A 261 -0.63 -6.60 -12.65
C GLY A 261 -2.00 -7.15 -13.01
N ASP A 262 -2.94 -6.26 -13.27
CA ASP A 262 -4.33 -6.54 -13.60
C ASP A 262 -4.65 -5.96 -15.00
N LEU A 263 -5.02 -6.84 -15.94
CA LEU A 263 -5.34 -6.49 -17.33
C LEU A 263 -6.80 -6.05 -17.43
N PHE A 264 -7.06 -4.99 -18.18
CA PHE A 264 -8.41 -4.50 -18.39
C PHE A 264 -8.58 -3.86 -19.75
N GLN A 265 -9.84 -3.73 -20.16
CA GLN A 265 -10.21 -2.95 -21.34
C GLN A 265 -10.77 -1.60 -20.95
N ASP A 266 -10.42 -0.56 -21.70
CA ASP A 266 -11.10 0.73 -21.62
C ASP A 266 -12.44 0.73 -22.38
N GLN A 267 -13.13 1.88 -22.38
CA GLN A 267 -14.39 2.07 -23.08
C GLN A 267 -14.28 1.86 -24.61
N ASN A 268 -13.08 2.00 -25.19
CA ASN A 268 -12.78 1.78 -26.60
C ASN A 268 -12.30 0.35 -26.89
N ARG A 269 -12.33 -0.54 -25.90
CA ARG A 269 -11.84 -1.93 -25.96
C ARG A 269 -10.32 -2.05 -26.18
N GLN A 270 -9.57 -0.98 -25.92
CA GLN A 270 -8.11 -1.05 -25.89
C GLN A 270 -7.66 -1.73 -24.61
N TRP A 271 -6.62 -2.55 -24.70
CA TRP A 271 -6.09 -3.28 -23.56
C TRP A 271 -5.03 -2.46 -22.84
N TRP A 272 -5.08 -2.54 -21.52
CA TRP A 272 -4.21 -1.86 -20.58
C TRP A 272 -3.84 -2.83 -19.46
N VAL A 273 -2.76 -2.52 -18.76
CA VAL A 273 -2.39 -3.19 -17.53
C VAL A 273 -2.03 -2.15 -16.48
N VAL A 274 -2.64 -2.26 -15.31
CA VAL A 274 -2.10 -1.65 -14.09
C VAL A 274 -1.15 -2.64 -13.44
N MET A 275 -0.03 -2.18 -12.90
CA MET A 275 0.93 -3.05 -12.20
C MET A 275 1.67 -2.26 -11.13
N LEU A 276 2.21 -2.94 -10.13
CA LEU A 276 3.08 -2.28 -9.17
C LEU A 276 4.50 -2.11 -9.73
N GLY A 277 5.25 -1.20 -9.13
CA GLY A 277 6.68 -1.01 -9.36
C GLY A 277 7.29 -0.09 -8.32
N VAL A 278 8.59 0.14 -8.40
CA VAL A 278 9.28 1.12 -7.55
C VAL A 278 10.06 2.10 -8.42
N ARG A 279 9.99 3.40 -8.11
CA ARG A 279 10.96 4.36 -8.63
C ARG A 279 12.29 4.17 -7.90
N MET A 280 13.34 3.79 -8.64
CA MET A 280 14.62 3.42 -8.06
C MET A 280 15.77 4.28 -8.57
N LYS A 281 16.51 4.90 -7.65
CA LYS A 281 17.72 5.67 -7.94
C LYS A 281 18.85 5.30 -7.02
N ASP A 282 19.97 4.89 -7.59
CA ASP A 282 21.18 4.53 -6.84
C ASP A 282 20.90 3.55 -5.69
N GLY A 283 20.00 2.58 -5.93
CA GLY A 283 19.57 1.58 -4.94
C GLY A 283 18.57 2.08 -3.89
N ARG A 284 18.01 3.29 -4.03
CA ARG A 284 16.97 3.85 -3.15
C ARG A 284 15.60 3.73 -3.81
N SER A 285 14.60 3.34 -3.02
CA SER A 285 13.19 3.30 -3.44
C SER A 285 12.30 3.71 -2.29
N ILE A 286 12.50 4.95 -1.81
CA ILE A 286 11.92 5.47 -0.56
C ILE A 286 10.39 5.44 -0.54
N MET A 287 9.73 5.58 -1.69
CA MET A 287 8.26 5.63 -1.79
C MET A 287 7.58 4.28 -1.53
N GLY A 288 8.35 3.19 -1.49
CA GLY A 288 7.80 1.83 -1.55
C GLY A 288 7.26 1.52 -2.94
N ARG A 289 6.32 0.55 -3.01
CA ARG A 289 5.66 0.12 -4.24
C ARG A 289 4.51 1.07 -4.59
N GLU A 290 4.51 1.55 -5.83
CA GLU A 290 3.56 2.51 -6.41
C GLU A 290 2.80 1.85 -7.58
N THR A 291 1.69 2.45 -8.02
CA THR A 291 0.89 1.91 -9.13
C THR A 291 1.23 2.57 -10.47
N PHE A 292 1.48 1.76 -11.49
CA PHE A 292 1.83 2.16 -12.84
C PHE A 292 0.79 1.65 -13.85
N LEU A 293 0.70 2.34 -15.00
CA LEU A 293 -0.17 2.00 -16.12
C LEU A 293 0.64 1.97 -17.42
N THR A 294 0.40 0.96 -18.25
CA THR A 294 0.95 0.91 -19.61
C THR A 294 0.00 0.19 -20.56
N SER A 295 0.15 0.44 -21.85
CA SER A 295 -0.68 -0.14 -22.90
C SER A 295 -0.31 -1.59 -23.19
N VAL A 296 -1.31 -2.38 -23.58
CA VAL A 296 -1.17 -3.78 -23.97
C VAL A 296 -1.73 -3.98 -25.36
N ASP A 297 -0.99 -4.67 -26.22
CA ASP A 297 -1.53 -5.19 -27.48
C ASP A 297 -1.89 -6.67 -27.28
N TRP A 298 -3.17 -7.02 -27.43
CA TRP A 298 -3.63 -8.40 -27.27
C TRP A 298 -4.35 -8.91 -28.53
N PRO A 299 -3.63 -9.59 -29.44
CA PRO A 299 -4.22 -10.11 -30.67
C PRO A 299 -5.26 -11.20 -30.40
N TYR A 300 -6.15 -11.40 -31.38
CA TYR A 300 -7.12 -12.50 -31.38
C TYR A 300 -6.40 -13.86 -31.34
N ASP A 301 -6.86 -14.76 -30.46
CA ASP A 301 -6.31 -16.13 -30.28
C ASP A 301 -4.80 -16.18 -29.93
N GLY A 302 -4.21 -15.03 -29.58
CA GLY A 302 -2.78 -14.88 -29.31
C GLY A 302 -2.45 -14.51 -27.86
N TRP A 303 -1.18 -14.19 -27.64
CA TRP A 303 -0.65 -13.72 -26.36
C TRP A 303 -0.49 -12.20 -26.40
N PRO A 304 -0.74 -11.48 -25.29
CA PRO A 304 -0.55 -10.05 -25.24
C PRO A 304 0.94 -9.69 -25.24
N THR A 305 1.23 -8.43 -25.57
CA THR A 305 2.54 -7.80 -25.40
C THR A 305 2.36 -6.51 -24.60
N ILE A 306 3.18 -6.33 -23.57
CA ILE A 306 3.14 -5.18 -22.65
C ILE A 306 4.21 -4.17 -23.07
N GLN A 307 3.83 -2.89 -23.20
CA GLN A 307 4.80 -1.83 -23.48
C GLN A 307 5.59 -1.45 -22.21
N PRO A 308 6.87 -1.04 -22.32
CA PRO A 308 7.65 -0.57 -21.20
C PRO A 308 6.97 0.54 -20.39
N VAL A 309 7.06 0.43 -19.07
CA VAL A 309 6.66 1.50 -18.15
C VAL A 309 7.70 2.64 -18.26
N THR A 310 7.23 3.87 -18.46
CA THR A 310 8.07 5.07 -18.54
C THR A 310 7.56 6.13 -17.57
N CYS A 311 8.45 6.85 -16.90
CA CYS A 311 8.11 7.95 -15.97
C CYS A 311 8.11 9.34 -16.62
N ASP A 312 8.25 9.43 -17.95
CA ASP A 312 8.46 10.70 -18.63
C ASP A 312 7.17 11.50 -18.80
N GLY A 313 7.01 12.49 -17.92
CA GLY A 313 6.11 13.63 -18.11
C GLY A 313 6.64 14.66 -19.12
N ASN A 314 7.21 14.23 -20.25
CA ASN A 314 7.62 15.16 -21.31
C ASN A 314 6.41 15.53 -22.17
N LEU A 315 5.46 16.21 -21.53
CA LEU A 315 4.39 16.93 -22.20
C LEU A 315 4.91 18.34 -22.46
N GLU A 316 4.86 18.77 -23.72
CA GLU A 316 4.80 20.19 -24.03
C GLU A 316 3.51 20.74 -23.39
N GLY A 317 3.57 21.09 -22.10
CA GLY A 317 2.43 21.50 -21.29
C GLY A 317 2.58 21.05 -19.83
N ASN A 318 2.49 21.99 -18.89
CA ASN A 318 2.56 21.76 -17.45
C ASN A 318 1.40 20.89 -16.92
N PHE A 319 1.42 19.58 -17.14
CA PHE A 319 0.46 18.67 -16.50
C PHE A 319 0.99 18.19 -15.15
N LYS A 320 0.21 18.44 -14.10
CA LYS A 320 0.47 17.95 -12.74
C LYS A 320 -0.37 16.70 -12.53
N VAL A 321 0.24 15.62 -12.04
CA VAL A 321 -0.51 14.52 -11.41
C VAL A 321 -1.12 15.09 -10.13
N GLU A 322 -2.40 15.43 -10.18
CA GLU A 322 -3.17 15.84 -9.00
C GLU A 322 -4.02 14.66 -8.56
N ILE A 323 -3.53 13.90 -7.58
CA ILE A 323 -4.45 13.10 -6.77
C ILE A 323 -5.31 14.10 -6.00
N GLN A 324 -6.61 14.09 -6.26
CA GLN A 324 -7.56 14.83 -5.43
C GLN A 324 -8.06 13.90 -4.33
N ASP A 325 -7.77 14.23 -3.07
CA ASP A 325 -8.36 13.54 -1.94
C ASP A 325 -9.74 14.16 -1.61
N SER A 326 -10.71 13.33 -1.22
CA SER A 326 -11.89 13.85 -0.52
C SER A 326 -11.51 14.27 0.92
N PHE A 327 -12.28 15.16 1.55
CA PHE A 327 -11.93 15.77 2.85
C PHE A 327 -11.55 14.78 3.97
N ALA A 328 -12.12 13.55 3.95
CA ALA A 328 -11.83 12.51 4.94
C ALA A 328 -10.90 11.39 4.42
N ALA A 329 -10.67 11.30 3.11
CA ALA A 329 -9.94 10.16 2.52
C ALA A 329 -8.43 10.10 2.79
N PRO A 330 -7.66 11.19 3.00
CA PRO A 330 -6.21 11.07 3.04
C PRO A 330 -5.71 10.52 4.39
N TRP A 331 -6.53 10.57 5.43
CA TRP A 331 -6.14 10.24 6.79
C TRP A 331 -5.98 8.73 6.98
N VAL A 332 -4.81 8.35 7.50
CA VAL A 332 -4.50 7.00 7.91
C VAL A 332 -4.05 6.96 9.37
N TYR A 333 -4.41 5.86 10.02
CA TYR A 333 -4.12 5.51 11.39
C TYR A 333 -3.44 4.14 11.42
N LEU A 334 -2.86 3.79 12.57
CA LEU A 334 -2.17 2.51 12.76
C LEU A 334 -3.14 1.48 13.32
N ARG A 335 -3.36 0.37 12.59
CA ARG A 335 -4.13 -0.80 13.04
C ARG A 335 -5.52 -0.43 13.58
N ASP A 336 -5.91 -1.01 14.71
CA ASP A 336 -7.18 -0.75 15.39
C ASP A 336 -7.10 0.55 16.21
N ALA A 337 -7.07 1.67 15.49
CA ALA A 337 -6.99 2.99 16.10
C ALA A 337 -8.21 3.31 16.97
N LYS A 338 -7.95 3.86 18.16
CA LYS A 338 -8.98 4.39 19.07
C LYS A 338 -9.47 5.74 18.55
N LEU A 339 -10.40 5.72 17.59
CA LEU A 339 -10.82 6.91 16.82
C LEU A 339 -11.37 8.05 17.69
N ASP A 340 -11.87 7.75 18.89
CA ASP A 340 -12.31 8.74 19.88
C ASP A 340 -11.17 9.62 20.41
N ARG A 341 -9.91 9.26 20.17
CA ARG A 341 -8.72 10.06 20.54
C ARG A 341 -8.35 11.14 19.53
N TYR A 342 -9.06 11.21 18.40
CA TYR A 342 -8.74 12.09 17.29
C TYR A 342 -9.89 13.06 17.06
N HIS A 343 -9.64 14.36 17.20
CA HIS A 343 -10.63 15.39 16.93
C HIS A 343 -10.10 16.33 15.85
N MET A 344 -10.74 16.32 14.69
CA MET A 344 -10.40 17.19 13.56
C MET A 344 -11.45 18.29 13.44
N GLN A 345 -11.02 19.54 13.56
CA GLN A 345 -11.89 20.72 13.45
C GLN A 345 -11.17 21.82 12.66
N ASP A 346 -11.70 22.15 11.48
CA ASP A 346 -11.09 23.13 10.58
C ASP A 346 -9.61 22.80 10.29
N ASN A 347 -8.69 23.72 10.57
CA ASN A 347 -7.24 23.54 10.43
C ASN A 347 -6.55 23.09 11.74
N ARG A 348 -7.33 22.63 12.73
CA ARG A 348 -6.84 22.14 14.01
C ARG A 348 -7.09 20.64 14.16
N ILE A 349 -6.10 19.95 14.70
CA ILE A 349 -6.20 18.54 15.06
C ILE A 349 -5.84 18.43 16.53
N THR A 350 -6.71 17.81 17.33
CA THR A 350 -6.41 17.48 18.73
C THR A 350 -6.22 15.98 18.85
N LEU A 351 -5.07 15.58 19.38
CA LEU A 351 -4.76 14.19 19.69
C LEU A 351 -4.77 13.98 21.21
N HIS A 352 -5.52 12.98 21.68
CA HIS A 352 -5.47 12.51 23.06
C HIS A 352 -4.36 11.47 23.22
N ALA A 353 -3.27 11.86 23.88
CA ALA A 353 -2.08 11.04 24.02
C ALA A 353 -2.35 9.71 24.74
N ASP A 354 -1.76 8.64 24.20
CA ASP A 354 -1.76 7.29 24.76
C ASP A 354 -0.31 6.91 25.09
N PRO A 355 -0.02 6.16 26.18
CA PRO A 355 1.34 5.69 26.47
C PRO A 355 1.89 4.67 25.47
N VAL A 356 1.07 4.16 24.55
CA VAL A 356 1.52 3.25 23.49
C VAL A 356 2.51 3.95 22.55
N GLU A 357 3.74 3.44 22.54
CA GLU A 357 4.83 3.93 21.69
C GLU A 357 4.64 3.57 20.22
N ILE A 358 5.26 4.33 19.32
CA ILE A 358 5.26 4.06 17.87
C ILE A 358 5.98 2.74 17.51
N THR A 359 6.82 2.24 18.43
CA THR A 359 7.51 0.93 18.34
C THR A 359 6.63 -0.24 18.77
N SER A 360 5.40 0.00 19.23
CA SER A 360 4.52 -1.08 19.71
C SER A 360 3.89 -1.82 18.52
N ALA A 361 4.10 -3.13 18.50
CA ALA A 361 3.45 -4.04 17.55
C ALA A 361 2.04 -4.42 18.00
N ASP A 362 1.81 -4.48 19.32
CA ASP A 362 0.60 -4.99 19.98
C ASP A 362 -0.42 -3.90 20.39
N GLY A 363 -0.09 -2.64 20.13
CA GLY A 363 -0.94 -1.48 20.39
C GLY A 363 -1.07 -0.56 19.18
N SER A 364 -2.09 0.30 19.22
CA SER A 364 -2.24 1.42 18.30
C SER A 364 -1.79 2.71 18.99
N SER A 365 -0.66 3.27 18.56
CA SER A 365 -0.19 4.57 19.05
C SER A 365 -1.12 5.68 18.57
N THR A 366 -1.24 6.76 19.33
CA THR A 366 -1.98 7.94 18.88
C THR A 366 -1.20 8.66 17.77
N PHE A 367 -1.46 8.24 16.54
CA PHE A 367 -0.84 8.70 15.30
C PHE A 367 -1.90 8.85 14.22
N VAL A 368 -1.85 9.97 13.49
CA VAL A 368 -2.65 10.16 12.28
C VAL A 368 -1.81 10.86 11.23
N GLY A 369 -1.85 10.35 10.00
CA GLY A 369 -1.01 10.84 8.92
C GLY A 369 -1.63 10.72 7.55
N GLN A 370 -0.81 11.01 6.55
CA GLN A 370 -1.12 10.92 5.13
C GLN A 370 0.04 10.18 4.44
N ARG A 371 -0.28 9.39 3.40
CA ARG A 371 0.76 8.74 2.58
C ARG A 371 1.57 9.83 1.89
N GLN A 372 2.90 9.74 1.94
CA GLN A 372 3.76 10.60 1.12
C GLN A 372 3.55 10.23 -0.36
N ARG A 373 3.28 11.21 -1.20
CA ARG A 373 3.02 11.05 -2.65
C ARG A 373 4.10 11.68 -3.52
N ARG A 374 4.99 12.50 -2.97
CA ARG A 374 6.08 13.13 -3.72
C ARG A 374 7.44 12.66 -3.25
N LEU A 375 8.36 12.50 -4.22
CA LEU A 375 9.78 12.26 -3.93
C LEU A 375 10.45 13.51 -3.38
N GLU A 376 9.96 14.69 -3.79
CA GLU A 376 10.46 15.98 -3.35
C GLU A 376 9.29 16.81 -2.80
N GLY A 377 9.50 17.38 -1.62
CA GLY A 377 8.52 18.23 -0.96
C GLY A 377 8.83 18.42 0.50
N THR A 378 7.86 18.98 1.19
CA THR A 378 7.94 19.32 2.60
C THR A 378 6.70 18.85 3.32
N ALA A 379 6.90 18.40 4.57
CA ALA A 379 5.82 18.22 5.53
C ALA A 379 6.04 19.13 6.75
N THR A 380 4.99 19.79 7.20
CA THR A 380 5.04 20.72 8.35
C THR A 380 3.96 20.43 9.36
N VAL A 381 4.19 20.82 10.61
CA VAL A 381 3.15 20.91 11.64
C VAL A 381 3.54 21.94 12.70
N THR A 382 2.55 22.64 13.25
CA THR A 382 2.67 23.44 14.47
C THR A 382 2.09 22.67 15.66
N VAL A 383 2.86 22.47 16.72
CA VAL A 383 2.46 21.82 17.97
C VAL A 383 2.26 22.87 19.06
N TYR A 384 1.09 22.86 19.70
CA TYR A 384 0.73 23.80 20.77
C TYR A 384 1.00 23.19 22.15
N LYS A 385 1.44 24.03 23.08
CA LYS A 385 1.69 23.62 24.45
C LYS A 385 0.40 23.18 25.15
N PRO A 386 0.36 21.98 25.76
CA PRO A 386 -0.83 21.50 26.46
C PRO A 386 -1.08 22.33 27.72
N GLN A 387 -2.36 22.56 28.04
CA GLN A 387 -2.77 23.39 29.19
C GLN A 387 -2.49 22.72 30.54
N HIS A 388 -2.50 21.38 30.59
CA HIS A 388 -2.39 20.59 31.81
C HIS A 388 -1.45 19.37 31.62
N SER A 389 -0.47 19.22 32.52
CA SER A 389 0.60 18.20 32.51
C SER A 389 1.66 18.34 31.41
N THR A 390 2.91 18.08 31.77
CA THR A 390 4.09 18.19 30.90
C THR A 390 4.64 16.84 30.44
N SER A 391 3.99 15.70 30.73
CA SER A 391 4.54 14.37 30.43
C SER A 391 4.04 13.80 29.09
N VAL A 392 4.17 14.57 28.01
CA VAL A 392 3.81 14.15 26.65
C VAL A 392 4.97 14.42 25.70
N ARG A 393 5.10 13.58 24.67
CA ARG A 393 5.93 13.81 23.50
C ARG A 393 5.02 13.96 22.29
N ALA A 394 5.21 15.01 21.51
CA ALA A 394 4.38 15.26 20.34
C ALA A 394 5.18 15.91 19.23
N GLY A 395 4.84 15.57 17.98
CA GLY A 395 5.56 16.06 16.82
C GLY A 395 5.14 15.40 15.53
N LEU A 396 6.09 15.34 14.60
CA LEU A 396 5.95 14.83 13.25
C LEU A 396 6.76 13.52 13.10
N ALA A 397 6.20 12.56 12.38
CA ALA A 397 6.82 11.27 12.13
C ALA A 397 6.72 10.93 10.64
N LEU A 398 7.80 10.39 10.10
CA LEU A 398 7.82 9.60 8.86
C LEU A 398 7.87 8.14 9.28
N TYR A 399 6.78 7.42 9.07
CA TYR A 399 6.54 6.07 9.58
C TYR A 399 6.38 5.08 8.43
N LYS A 400 7.04 3.92 8.52
CA LYS A 400 6.78 2.77 7.64
C LYS A 400 6.15 1.62 8.41
N ASP A 401 6.66 1.35 9.61
CA ASP A 401 6.18 0.34 10.55
C ASP A 401 6.85 0.52 11.93
N GLU A 402 6.52 -0.34 12.90
CA GLU A 402 7.02 -0.28 14.28
C GLU A 402 8.53 -0.51 14.42
N HIS A 403 9.20 -1.04 13.39
CA HIS A 403 10.64 -1.26 13.35
C HIS A 403 11.37 -0.20 12.51
N ARG A 404 10.63 0.64 11.78
CA ARG A 404 11.17 1.59 10.80
C ARG A 404 10.39 2.90 10.79
N PHE A 405 10.94 3.89 11.49
CA PHE A 405 10.37 5.23 11.57
C PHE A 405 11.43 6.28 11.90
N LEU A 406 11.11 7.53 11.57
CA LEU A 406 11.87 8.72 11.93
C LEU A 406 10.90 9.72 12.54
N THR A 407 11.24 10.29 13.70
CA THR A 407 10.39 11.24 14.42
C THR A 407 11.19 12.50 14.74
N ILE A 408 10.52 13.65 14.67
CA ILE A 408 10.99 14.89 15.29
C ILE A 408 9.83 15.46 16.11
N GLY A 409 10.08 15.77 17.38
CA GLY A 409 9.05 16.30 18.26
C GLY A 409 9.59 16.94 19.52
N TYR A 410 8.69 17.50 20.31
CA TYR A 410 9.03 18.10 21.60
C TYR A 410 8.71 17.14 22.74
N ASP A 411 9.68 16.94 23.64
CA ASP A 411 9.45 16.32 24.95
C ASP A 411 9.13 17.42 25.97
N PHE A 412 7.86 17.53 26.34
CA PHE A 412 7.38 18.57 27.25
C PHE A 412 7.92 18.42 28.68
N ARG A 413 8.37 17.22 29.06
CA ARG A 413 8.89 16.94 30.41
C ARG A 413 10.34 17.31 30.50
N LEU A 414 11.12 16.96 29.48
CA LEU A 414 12.56 17.21 29.40
C LEU A 414 12.89 18.58 28.81
N GLN A 415 11.90 19.28 28.24
CA GLN A 415 12.02 20.59 27.62
C GLN A 415 13.07 20.62 26.50
N GLN A 416 12.94 19.67 25.58
CA GLN A 416 13.88 19.50 24.48
C GLN A 416 13.16 19.06 23.22
N VAL A 417 13.69 19.49 22.08
CA VAL A 417 13.39 18.88 20.79
C VAL A 417 14.18 17.60 20.69
N VAL A 418 13.54 16.53 20.23
CA VAL A 418 14.15 15.23 20.03
C VAL A 418 13.89 14.75 18.62
N PHE A 419 14.95 14.35 17.94
CA PHE A 419 14.88 13.51 16.76
C PHE A 419 15.18 12.07 17.18
N ASN A 420 14.37 11.11 16.74
CA ASN A 420 14.66 9.67 16.88
C ASN A 420 14.44 8.96 15.56
N GLY A 421 15.43 8.22 15.10
CA GLY A 421 15.34 7.33 13.95
C GLY A 421 15.66 5.89 14.32
N LEU A 422 14.88 4.95 13.79
CA LEU A 422 15.06 3.52 13.93
C LEU A 422 14.86 2.84 12.57
N ASN A 423 15.77 1.94 12.21
CA ASN A 423 15.53 0.87 11.25
C ASN A 423 16.22 -0.39 11.75
N GLN A 424 15.43 -1.28 12.35
CA GLN A 424 15.96 -2.52 12.92
C GLN A 424 16.64 -3.39 11.85
N ALA A 425 16.09 -3.44 10.64
CA ALA A 425 16.59 -4.28 9.56
C ALA A 425 17.98 -3.87 9.03
N LYS A 426 18.39 -2.64 9.33
CA LYS A 426 19.71 -2.10 9.02
C LYS A 426 20.58 -1.90 10.26
N SER A 427 20.15 -2.39 11.42
CA SER A 427 20.78 -2.11 12.70
C SER A 427 21.02 -0.60 12.92
N PHE A 428 20.12 0.25 12.43
CA PHE A 428 20.21 1.69 12.51
C PHE A 428 19.38 2.21 13.69
N SER A 429 20.02 3.05 14.51
CA SER A 429 19.36 3.83 15.56
C SER A 429 20.11 5.14 15.73
N GLN A 430 19.39 6.26 15.73
CA GLN A 430 19.96 7.58 15.99
C GLN A 430 19.01 8.39 16.87
N THR A 431 19.57 9.11 17.85
CA THR A 431 18.85 10.08 18.66
C THR A 431 19.65 11.35 18.75
N GLU A 432 19.02 12.48 18.41
CA GLU A 432 19.58 13.82 18.62
C GLU A 432 18.62 14.59 19.52
N ALA A 433 19.14 15.41 20.43
CA ALA A 433 18.31 16.20 21.31
C ALA A 433 18.91 17.59 21.55
N GLN A 434 18.05 18.60 21.55
CA GLN A 434 18.43 19.98 21.83
C GLN A 434 17.49 20.58 22.87
N LYS A 435 18.05 21.07 23.98
CA LYS A 435 17.27 21.83 24.97
C LYS A 435 16.76 23.13 24.37
N VAL A 436 15.45 23.33 24.45
CA VAL A 436 14.77 24.48 23.88
C VAL A 436 13.62 24.85 24.81
N GLU A 437 13.57 26.11 25.23
CA GLU A 437 12.44 26.61 26.03
C GLU A 437 11.26 26.92 25.11
N LEU A 438 10.11 26.34 25.43
CA LEU A 438 8.86 26.51 24.68
C LEU A 438 7.91 27.47 25.41
N GLN A 439 7.57 28.57 24.73
CA GLN A 439 6.56 29.52 25.20
C GLN A 439 5.15 28.98 24.97
N ASP A 440 4.67 29.04 23.73
CA ASP A 440 3.28 28.72 23.36
C ASP A 440 3.18 27.60 22.33
N PHE A 441 4.00 27.64 21.27
CA PHE A 441 3.98 26.66 20.18
C PHE A 441 5.36 26.49 19.55
N MET A 442 5.53 25.40 18.82
CA MET A 442 6.73 25.08 18.04
C MET A 442 6.31 24.42 16.73
N SER A 443 7.00 24.75 15.64
CA SER A 443 6.75 24.10 14.35
C SER A 443 7.86 23.09 14.03
N PHE A 444 7.47 21.99 13.40
CA PHE A 444 8.37 20.95 12.90
C PHE A 444 8.25 20.83 11.41
N LYS A 445 9.35 20.45 10.76
CA LYS A 445 9.41 20.26 9.32
C LYS A 445 10.26 19.04 8.97
N ILE A 446 9.82 18.31 7.94
CA ILE A 446 10.61 17.32 7.22
C ILE A 446 10.68 17.78 5.77
N ASP A 447 11.85 18.22 5.32
CA ASP A 447 12.14 18.40 3.91
C ASP A 447 12.68 17.08 3.34
N TYR A 448 12.15 16.66 2.20
CA TYR A 448 12.56 15.43 1.56
C TYR A 448 12.86 15.63 0.08
N THR A 449 13.89 14.92 -0.37
CA THR A 449 14.18 14.65 -1.76
C THR A 449 14.30 13.14 -1.94
N GLU A 450 14.46 12.69 -3.18
CA GLU A 450 14.67 11.26 -3.46
C GLU A 450 15.86 10.65 -2.72
N THR A 451 16.86 11.46 -2.34
CA THR A 451 18.10 10.99 -1.69
C THR A 451 18.32 11.48 -0.27
N SER A 452 17.60 12.50 0.19
CA SER A 452 17.84 13.14 1.49
C SER A 452 16.56 13.43 2.26
N LEU A 453 16.64 13.33 3.58
CA LEU A 453 15.63 13.76 4.53
C LEU A 453 16.28 14.78 5.48
N GLN A 454 15.63 15.91 5.73
CA GLN A 454 16.10 16.93 6.66
C GLN A 454 15.01 17.28 7.67
N PHE A 455 15.35 17.17 8.95
CA PHE A 455 14.45 17.38 10.07
C PHE A 455 14.82 18.69 10.78
N SER A 456 13.88 19.62 10.81
CA SER A 456 14.10 20.96 11.36
C SER A 456 12.96 21.36 12.27
N PHE A 457 13.23 22.26 13.20
CA PHE A 457 12.22 22.85 14.08
C PHE A 457 12.33 24.37 14.09
N TRP A 458 11.22 25.04 14.39
CA TRP A 458 11.16 26.48 14.55
C TRP A 458 10.47 26.83 15.86
N VAL A 459 11.16 27.63 16.67
CA VAL A 459 10.70 28.11 17.97
C VAL A 459 11.00 29.60 18.10
N ASN A 460 10.05 30.36 18.61
CA ASN A 460 10.14 31.83 18.75
C ASN A 460 10.46 32.52 17.38
N ASP A 461 11.06 33.71 17.39
CA ASP A 461 11.40 34.47 16.17
C ASP A 461 12.77 34.08 15.54
N ALA A 462 13.30 32.90 15.85
CA ALA A 462 14.68 32.51 15.50
C ALA A 462 14.86 31.89 14.09
N GLY A 463 13.77 31.59 13.38
CA GLY A 463 13.79 30.85 12.11
C GLY A 463 14.00 29.34 12.28
N TRP A 464 14.07 28.61 11.16
CA TRP A 464 14.27 27.16 11.14
C TRP A 464 15.68 26.78 11.61
N SER A 465 15.76 25.79 12.49
CA SER A 465 16.99 25.17 12.96
C SER A 465 16.99 23.68 12.62
N ASP A 466 18.07 23.20 12.00
CA ASP A 466 18.22 21.80 11.61
C ASP A 466 18.66 20.96 12.81
N LEU A 467 18.07 19.76 12.94
CA LEU A 467 18.39 18.82 14.01
C LEU A 467 19.01 17.53 13.48
N ALA A 468 18.56 17.03 12.33
CA ALA A 468 19.11 15.83 11.70
C ALA A 468 18.98 15.87 10.17
N THR A 469 19.94 15.27 9.49
CA THR A 469 19.91 15.02 8.04
C THR A 469 20.26 13.56 7.79
N LEU A 470 19.47 12.87 6.98
CA LEU A 470 19.63 11.45 6.69
C LEU A 470 19.59 11.18 5.19
N ASP A 471 20.30 10.14 4.79
CA ASP A 471 20.15 9.54 3.46
C ASP A 471 18.90 8.64 3.44
N THR A 472 18.05 8.78 2.42
CA THR A 472 16.82 7.97 2.26
C THR A 472 17.09 6.46 2.10
N ALA A 473 18.32 6.08 1.75
CA ALA A 473 18.76 4.69 1.76
C ALA A 473 18.53 4.02 3.12
N ILE A 474 18.51 4.75 4.23
CA ILE A 474 18.26 4.19 5.56
C ILE A 474 16.85 3.63 5.74
N LEU A 475 15.90 3.97 4.85
CA LEU A 475 14.51 3.47 4.88
C LEU A 475 14.13 2.65 3.63
N THR A 476 15.12 2.30 2.79
CA THR A 476 14.92 1.41 1.64
C THR A 476 15.32 -0.02 2.02
N ASP A 477 14.36 -0.93 2.15
CA ASP A 477 14.58 -2.34 2.49
C ASP A 477 13.85 -3.26 1.49
N LEU A 478 14.05 -4.57 1.63
CA LEU A 478 13.15 -5.56 1.03
C LEU A 478 11.86 -5.58 1.87
N ASP A 479 10.90 -4.73 1.50
CA ASP A 479 9.67 -4.53 2.28
C ASP A 479 8.42 -4.32 1.44
N PHE A 480 7.27 -4.29 2.10
CA PHE A 480 5.95 -4.21 1.46
C PHE A 480 5.26 -2.85 1.57
N THR A 481 5.79 -1.92 2.37
CA THR A 481 5.12 -0.68 2.76
C THR A 481 5.81 0.54 2.14
N GLY A 482 5.35 1.74 2.49
CA GLY A 482 5.99 2.98 2.13
C GLY A 482 5.68 4.06 3.17
N PRO A 483 6.31 5.23 3.07
CA PRO A 483 6.26 6.25 4.09
C PRO A 483 4.87 6.87 4.23
N VAL A 484 4.40 6.92 5.46
CA VAL A 484 3.29 7.75 5.93
C VAL A 484 3.88 8.86 6.78
N ILE A 485 3.57 10.11 6.45
CA ILE A 485 3.96 11.26 7.25
C ILE A 485 2.77 11.67 8.10
N GLY A 486 2.95 11.77 9.41
CA GLY A 486 1.86 12.02 10.33
C GLY A 486 2.28 12.64 11.65
N ILE A 487 1.29 13.11 12.39
CA ILE A 487 1.46 13.69 13.71
C ILE A 487 1.22 12.63 14.77
N PHE A 488 1.94 12.73 15.89
CA PHE A 488 1.80 11.78 17.00
C PHE A 488 1.74 12.51 18.34
N ALA A 489 1.09 11.87 19.33
CA ALA A 489 1.08 12.31 20.72
C ALA A 489 1.20 11.09 21.66
N ILE A 490 2.34 10.96 22.36
CA ILE A 490 2.63 9.82 23.23
C ILE A 490 2.80 10.32 24.67
N GLY A 491 1.98 9.78 25.59
CA GLY A 491 1.90 10.26 26.96
C GLY A 491 0.66 9.78 27.68
N ARG A 492 0.47 10.19 28.94
CA ARG A 492 -0.68 9.72 29.76
C ARG A 492 -1.84 10.70 29.72
N ASP A 493 -2.78 10.46 28.81
CA ASP A 493 -4.10 11.10 28.75
C ASP A 493 -4.07 12.64 28.73
N VAL A 494 -3.18 13.18 27.90
CA VAL A 494 -3.03 14.62 27.68
C VAL A 494 -3.49 14.94 26.26
N ALA A 495 -4.38 15.91 26.12
CA ALA A 495 -4.75 16.45 24.82
C ALA A 495 -3.66 17.40 24.31
N VAL A 496 -3.21 17.19 23.07
CA VAL A 496 -2.25 18.05 22.37
C VAL A 496 -2.92 18.57 21.11
N GLU A 497 -2.89 19.90 20.93
CA GLU A 497 -3.41 20.56 19.73
C GLU A 497 -2.29 20.75 18.70
N PHE A 498 -2.63 20.53 17.44
CA PHE A 498 -1.80 20.68 16.27
C PHE A 498 -2.48 21.62 15.26
N GLY A 499 -1.69 22.37 14.52
CA GLY A 499 -2.14 23.21 13.40
C GLY A 499 -1.19 23.10 12.23
N ASP A 500 -1.62 23.62 11.07
CA ASP A 500 -0.77 23.75 9.88
C ASP A 500 -0.11 22.42 9.47
N PHE A 501 -0.83 21.31 9.68
CA PHE A 501 -0.36 19.98 9.27
C PHE A 501 -0.57 19.83 7.77
N GLU A 502 0.53 19.81 7.05
CA GLU A 502 0.56 19.67 5.59
C GLU A 502 1.64 18.66 5.19
N VAL A 503 1.39 17.92 4.12
CA VAL A 503 2.32 16.94 3.52
C VAL A 503 2.37 17.21 2.03
N ASP A 504 3.53 16.98 1.40
CA ASP A 504 3.77 17.17 -0.04
C ASP A 504 3.61 18.62 -0.54
N THR A 505 3.89 19.59 0.33
CA THR A 505 4.01 21.00 -0.10
C THR A 505 5.31 21.22 -0.86
N VAL A 506 5.34 22.24 -1.73
CA VAL A 506 6.46 22.57 -2.63
C VAL A 506 6.85 24.03 -2.46
#